data_AF-A0A7X2CJR5-F1
#
_entry.id   AF-A0A7X2CJR5-F1
#
_cell.length_a   1.000
_cell.length_b   1.000
_cell.length_c   1.000
_cell.angle_alpha   90.00
_cell.angle_beta   90.00
_cell.angle_gamma   90.00
#
_symmetry.space_group_name_H-M   'P 1'
#
loop_
_entity.id
_entity.type
_entity.pdbx_description
1 polymer ?
#
loop_
_entity_poly.entity_id
_entity_poly.type
_entity_poly.pdbx_seq_one_letter_code
_entity_poly.pdbx_strand_id
1 'polypeptide(L)'
;MNQIAQRALDRARESVTPSNIIPVQAAPPLPELILTGPINRVMELEGRRYALDVVRSLGSSIRNPLVVVITIHNLTLTAAGQPSSYASGIKQVLDVLKVSQ
;
A
#
# COMPACT_ATOMS: atom_id res chain seq x y z
N MET A 1 7.20 44.80 -39.55
CA MET A 1 6.79 43.79 -38.55
C MET A 1 6.93 44.41 -37.16
N ASN A 2 5.90 44.32 -36.33
CA ASN A 2 5.78 45.06 -35.08
C ASN A 2 6.50 44.34 -33.93
N GLN A 3 7.53 44.97 -33.34
CA GLN A 3 8.37 44.40 -32.28
C GLN A 3 7.58 44.02 -31.01
N ILE A 4 6.43 44.66 -30.78
CA ILE A 4 5.55 44.37 -29.65
C ILE A 4 4.93 42.97 -29.80
N ALA A 5 4.62 42.55 -31.02
CA ALA A 5 4.05 41.24 -31.29
C ALA A 5 5.07 40.11 -31.08
N GLN A 6 6.34 40.32 -31.47
CA GLN A 6 7.41 39.37 -31.17
C GLN A 6 7.63 39.23 -29.67
N ARG A 7 7.70 40.36 -28.95
CA ARG A 7 7.94 40.35 -27.50
C ARG A 7 6.80 39.70 -26.70
N ALA A 8 5.56 39.79 -27.17
CA ALA A 8 4.42 39.10 -26.58
C ALA A 8 4.47 37.58 -26.83
N LEU A 9 4.90 37.15 -28.02
CA LEU A 9 5.05 35.75 -28.36
C LEU A 9 6.20 35.08 -27.60
N ASP A 10 7.33 35.77 -27.45
CA ASP A 10 8.49 35.27 -26.71
C ASP A 10 8.16 35.10 -25.21
N ARG A 11 7.43 36.06 -24.62
CA ARG A 11 6.94 35.96 -23.24
C ARG A 11 5.94 34.82 -23.04
N ALA A 12 5.13 34.50 -24.05
CA ALA A 12 4.21 33.36 -23.99
C ALA A 12 4.91 32.01 -24.08
N ARG A 13 6.14 31.96 -24.64
CA ARG A 13 6.96 30.74 -24.71
C ARG A 13 7.74 30.46 -23.43
N GLU A 14 8.10 31.48 -22.66
CA GLU A 14 8.84 31.33 -21.39
C GLU A 14 8.00 30.70 -20.25
N SER A 15 6.67 30.67 -20.34
CA SER A 15 5.81 30.13 -19.28
C SER A 15 5.56 28.61 -19.36
N VAL A 16 6.07 27.93 -20.38
CA VAL A 16 5.99 26.47 -20.46
C VAL A 16 7.28 25.89 -19.89
N THR A 17 7.38 25.91 -18.56
CA THR A 17 8.28 24.96 -17.90
C THR A 17 7.74 23.57 -18.23
N PRO A 18 8.51 22.68 -18.87
CA PRO A 18 8.11 21.29 -18.96
C PRO A 18 7.94 20.83 -17.52
N SER A 19 6.68 20.56 -17.13
CA SER A 19 6.38 19.96 -15.85
C SER A 19 7.24 18.73 -15.75
N ASN A 20 8.25 18.79 -14.88
CA ASN A 20 9.17 17.72 -14.63
C ASN A 20 8.27 16.53 -14.27
N ILE A 21 8.11 15.57 -15.18
CA ILE A 21 7.34 14.36 -14.94
C ILE A 21 8.18 13.63 -13.91
N ILE A 22 7.91 13.88 -12.63
CA ILE A 22 8.54 13.15 -11.55
C ILE A 22 8.20 11.70 -11.85
N PRO A 23 9.18 10.81 -12.09
CA PRO A 23 8.87 9.40 -12.22
C PRO A 23 8.14 9.03 -10.93
N VAL A 24 6.91 8.56 -11.05
CA VAL A 24 6.16 8.00 -9.92
C VAL A 24 7.06 6.94 -9.32
N GLN A 25 7.71 7.28 -8.21
CA GLN A 25 8.60 6.38 -7.54
C GLN A 25 7.73 5.22 -7.07
N ALA A 26 7.98 4.03 -7.62
CA ALA A 26 7.28 2.83 -7.20
C ALA A 26 7.36 2.75 -5.67
N ALA A 27 6.21 2.56 -5.01
CA ALA A 27 6.18 2.41 -3.57
C ALA A 27 7.20 1.34 -3.14
N PRO A 28 7.95 1.55 -2.05
CA PRO A 28 8.93 0.57 -1.60
C PRO A 28 8.27 -0.80 -1.45
N PRO A 29 8.99 -1.89 -1.79
CA PRO A 29 8.43 -3.22 -1.71
C PRO A 29 7.96 -3.51 -0.28
N LEU A 30 6.85 -4.24 -0.17
CA LEU A 30 6.31 -4.62 1.13
C LEU A 30 7.36 -5.37 1.95
N PRO A 31 7.49 -5.08 3.26
CA PRO A 31 8.46 -5.77 4.10
C PRO A 31 8.15 -7.26 4.14
N GLU A 32 9.20 -8.07 4.08
CA GLU A 32 9.08 -9.51 4.26
C GLU A 32 8.81 -9.82 5.74
N LEU A 33 7.78 -10.64 6.00
CA LEU A 33 7.43 -11.05 7.35
C LEU A 33 8.33 -12.20 7.79
N ILE A 34 9.43 -11.86 8.46
CA ILE A 34 10.35 -12.84 9.03
C ILE A 34 9.78 -13.34 10.36
N LEU A 35 9.22 -14.55 10.36
CA LEU A 35 8.69 -15.20 11.55
C LEU A 35 9.78 -16.08 12.17
N THR A 36 10.33 -15.67 13.31
CA THR A 36 11.41 -16.39 13.99
C THR A 36 10.98 -16.93 15.36
N GLY A 37 11.64 -18.01 15.78
CA GLY A 37 11.42 -18.63 17.09
C GLY A 37 10.13 -19.46 17.21
N PRO A 38 9.83 -19.97 18.42
CA PRO A 38 8.61 -20.73 18.67
C PRO A 38 7.37 -19.83 18.61
N ILE A 39 6.30 -20.33 17.99
CA ILE A 39 5.04 -19.61 17.88
C ILE A 39 4.18 -19.88 19.12
N ASN A 40 3.85 -18.82 19.85
CA ASN A 40 2.84 -18.86 20.89
C ASN A 40 1.45 -18.87 20.25
N ARG A 41 0.71 -19.96 20.45
CA ARG A 41 -0.60 -20.16 19.85
C ARG A 41 -1.65 -19.13 20.28
N VAL A 42 -1.59 -18.61 21.50
CA VAL A 42 -2.55 -17.59 21.97
C VAL A 42 -2.37 -16.30 21.18
N MET A 43 -1.13 -15.80 21.11
CA MET A 43 -0.81 -14.58 20.34
C MET A 43 -1.08 -14.75 18.84
N GLU A 44 -0.83 -15.94 18.30
CA GLU A 44 -1.17 -16.25 16.91
C GLU A 44 -2.67 -16.16 16.65
N LEU A 45 -3.50 -16.71 17.54
CA LEU A 45 -4.95 -16.59 17.43
C LEU A 45 -5.43 -15.15 17.58
N GLU A 46 -4.80 -14.36 18.44
CA GLU A 46 -5.09 -12.92 18.58
C GLU A 46 -4.77 -12.15 17.31
N GLY A 47 -3.59 -12.37 16.72
CA GLY A 47 -3.20 -11.74 15.45
C GLY A 47 -4.13 -12.14 14.30
N ARG A 48 -4.54 -13.41 14.27
CA ARG A 48 -5.53 -13.90 13.29
C ARG A 48 -6.89 -13.25 13.51
N ARG A 49 -7.35 -13.15 14.76
CA ARG A 49 -8.64 -12.51 15.09
C ARG A 49 -8.64 -11.06 14.66
N TYR A 50 -7.59 -10.31 15.00
CA TYR A 50 -7.42 -8.93 14.57
C TYR A 50 -7.51 -8.77 13.04
N ALA A 51 -6.76 -9.57 12.29
CA ALA A 51 -6.77 -9.50 10.83
C ALA A 51 -8.15 -9.85 10.24
N LEU A 52 -8.84 -10.85 10.80
CA LEU A 52 -10.20 -11.18 10.39
C LEU A 52 -11.19 -10.05 10.68
N ASP A 53 -11.08 -9.38 11.82
CA ASP A 53 -11.96 -8.28 12.17
C ASP A 53 -11.74 -7.07 11.24
N VAL A 54 -10.48 -6.79 10.86
CA VAL A 54 -10.16 -5.80 9.82
C VAL A 54 -10.83 -6.18 8.50
N VAL A 55 -10.68 -7.42 8.02
CA VAL A 55 -11.28 -7.86 6.75
C VAL A 55 -12.80 -7.81 6.80
N ARG A 56 -13.42 -8.24 7.90
CA ARG A 56 -14.87 -8.19 8.11
C ARG A 56 -15.40 -6.76 8.10
N SER A 57 -14.65 -5.82 8.67
CA SER A 57 -15.04 -4.40 8.72
C SER A 57 -15.21 -3.78 7.33
N LEU A 58 -14.56 -4.34 6.30
CA LEU A 58 -14.67 -3.88 4.92
C LEU A 58 -16.02 -4.21 4.28
N GLY A 59 -16.76 -5.20 4.80
CA GLY A 59 -18.08 -5.58 4.31
C GLY A 59 -18.10 -5.86 2.80
N SER A 60 -19.00 -5.21 2.07
CA SER A 60 -19.13 -5.37 0.61
C SER A 60 -17.95 -4.82 -0.19
N SER A 61 -17.17 -3.90 0.39
CA SER A 61 -16.04 -3.25 -0.29
C SER A 61 -14.89 -4.21 -0.58
N ILE A 62 -14.84 -5.37 0.07
CA ILE A 62 -13.86 -6.43 -0.19
C ILE A 62 -13.93 -6.96 -1.65
N ARG A 63 -15.06 -6.74 -2.34
CA ARG A 63 -15.21 -7.11 -3.76
C ARG A 63 -14.40 -6.21 -4.70
N ASN A 64 -13.95 -5.05 -4.23
CA ASN A 64 -13.12 -4.16 -5.01
C ASN A 64 -11.64 -4.58 -4.87
N PRO A 65 -10.96 -4.99 -5.97
CA PRO A 65 -9.58 -5.47 -5.91
C PRO A 65 -8.62 -4.42 -5.34
N LEU A 66 -8.87 -3.12 -5.57
CA LEU A 66 -8.05 -2.04 -5.01
C LEU A 66 -8.13 -2.01 -3.48
N VAL A 67 -9.31 -2.23 -2.90
CA VAL A 67 -9.51 -2.28 -1.45
C VAL A 67 -8.78 -3.48 -0.87
N VAL A 68 -8.80 -4.62 -1.55
CA VAL A 68 -8.06 -5.82 -1.13
C VAL A 68 -6.54 -5.54 -1.15
N VAL A 69 -6.00 -4.93 -2.20
CA VAL A 69 -4.58 -4.57 -2.29
C VAL A 69 -4.17 -3.63 -1.15
N ILE A 70 -4.96 -2.58 -0.89
CA ILE A 70 -4.69 -1.64 0.22
C ILE A 70 -4.74 -2.36 1.57
N THR A 71 -5.69 -3.29 1.74
CA THR A 71 -5.83 -4.06 2.97
C THR A 71 -4.64 -4.99 3.19
N ILE A 72 -4.19 -5.69 2.14
CA ILE A 72 -2.97 -6.51 2.16
C ILE A 72 -1.76 -5.65 2.56
N HIS A 73 -1.64 -4.45 1.97
CA HIS A 73 -0.56 -3.53 2.29
C HIS A 73 -0.57 -3.14 3.78
N ASN A 74 -1.71 -2.68 4.29
CA ASN A 74 -1.84 -2.23 5.67
C ASN A 74 -1.61 -3.36 6.69
N LEU A 75 -2.17 -4.55 6.45
CA LEU A 75 -1.97 -5.71 7.31
C LEU A 75 -0.50 -6.18 7.28
N THR A 76 0.18 -6.08 6.14
CA THR A 76 1.61 -6.41 6.05
C THR A 76 2.47 -5.45 6.85
N LEU A 77 2.22 -4.14 6.74
CA LEU A 77 2.91 -3.14 7.55
C LEU A 77 2.64 -3.31 9.04
N THR A 78 1.39 -3.62 9.40
CA THR A 78 1.02 -3.90 10.78
C THR A 78 1.77 -5.11 11.32
N ALA A 79 1.78 -6.22 10.58
CA ALA A 79 2.47 -7.44 11.00
C ALA A 79 4.00 -7.27 11.12
N ALA A 80 4.61 -6.40 10.30
CA ALA A 80 6.06 -6.15 10.35
C ALA A 80 6.53 -5.53 11.67
N GLY A 81 5.67 -4.78 12.36
CA GLY A 81 5.96 -4.18 13.67
C GLY A 81 5.59 -5.07 14.87
N GLN A 82 5.09 -6.29 14.63
CA GLN A 82 4.54 -7.15 15.68
C GLN A 82 5.45 -8.34 16.00
N PRO A 83 5.35 -8.91 17.20
CA PRO A 83 6.05 -10.16 17.53
C PRO A 83 5.69 -11.28 16.55
N SER A 84 6.64 -12.16 16.23
CA SER A 84 6.47 -13.22 15.22
C SER A 84 5.26 -14.12 15.47
N SER A 85 4.89 -14.38 16.72
CA SER A 85 3.67 -15.15 17.04
C SER A 85 2.40 -14.45 16.57
N TYR A 86 2.28 -13.14 16.82
CA TYR A 86 1.13 -12.35 16.40
C TYR A 86 1.13 -12.12 14.88
N ALA A 87 2.30 -11.79 14.33
CA ALA A 87 2.51 -11.64 12.89
C ALA A 87 2.17 -12.93 12.11
N SER A 88 2.43 -14.12 12.67
CA SER A 88 2.01 -15.42 12.11
C SER A 88 0.50 -15.48 11.90
N GLY A 89 -0.26 -15.03 12.90
CA GLY A 89 -1.72 -14.97 12.83
C GLY A 89 -2.23 -14.07 11.72
N ILE A 90 -1.63 -12.88 11.58
CA ILE A 90 -1.96 -11.94 10.49
C ILE A 90 -1.57 -12.55 9.13
N LYS A 91 -0.41 -13.18 9.05
CA LYS A 91 0.10 -13.81 7.81
C LYS A 91 -0.87 -14.85 7.26
N GLN A 92 -1.50 -15.67 8.12
CA GLN A 92 -2.50 -16.65 7.66
C GLN A 92 -3.67 -15.99 6.91
N VAL A 93 -4.13 -14.81 7.34
CA VAL A 93 -5.21 -14.08 6.66
C VAL A 93 -4.70 -13.42 5.38
N LEU A 94 -3.50 -12.85 5.41
CA LEU A 94 -2.84 -12.29 4.23
C LEU A 94 -2.70 -13.33 3.10
N ASP A 95 -2.30 -14.56 3.44
CA ASP A 95 -2.13 -15.63 2.47
C ASP A 95 -3.48 -15.99 1.80
N VAL A 96 -4.58 -16.01 2.54
CA VAL A 96 -5.93 -16.22 2.00
C VAL A 96 -6.36 -15.07 1.08
N LEU A 97 -6.11 -13.83 1.47
CA LEU A 97 -6.45 -12.65 0.65
C LEU A 97 -5.68 -12.61 -0.66
N LYS A 98 -4.42 -13.09 -0.66
CA LYS A 98 -3.58 -13.15 -1.87
C LYS A 98 -4.00 -14.26 -2.84
N VAL A 99 -4.50 -15.39 -2.35
CA VAL A 99 -5.02 -16.48 -3.20
C VAL A 99 -6.39 -16.14 -3.82
N SER A 100 -7.14 -15.22 -3.19
CA SER A 100 -8.49 -14.84 -3.63
C SER A 100 -8.52 -13.68 -4.65
N GLN A 101 -7.36 -13.18 -5.06
CA GLN A 101 -7.18 -12.21 -6.14
C GLN A 101 -7.06 -12.93 -7.48
#